data_AF-A0A1A0NLB1-F1
#
_entry.id   AF-A0A1A0NLB1-F1
#
_cell.length_a   1.000
_cell.length_b   1.000
_cell.length_c   1.000
_cell.angle_alpha   90.00
_cell.angle_beta   90.00
_cell.angle_gamma   90.00
#
_symmetry.space_group_name_H-M   'P 1'
#
loop_
_entity.id
_entity.type
_entity.pdbx_description
1 polymer ?
#
loop_
_entity_poly.entity_id
_entity_poly.type
_entity_poly.pdbx_seq_one_letter_code
_entity_poly.pdbx_strand_id
1 'polypeptide(L)'
;MSWARDEVLFRAQFGLLGLRAVQNLLSREFRSADEAADPEAIQRALVELVGSLIDDGLVVVGDRTQGGFVPWQFSVVDGLDGREGWLQLTETGRAVAREIPVGAVGEGPNSTVKQWDWPFAQAAAKVLVYGTIDWVELGQIHWRVKEVSPDAPIDTVQQRTLDLISELVSGGLMVVGSIDTGAHGFVPWDCSVAEALSRIRSVYVDRYDDTAGWEWFCLLELTRQGTVLAGAIEAQTAR
;
A
#
# COMPACT_ATOMS: atom_id res chain seq x y z
N MET A 1 11.86 -11.10 -15.92
CA MET A 1 10.60 -11.08 -15.13
C MET A 1 10.04 -9.67 -15.22
N SER A 2 8.73 -9.50 -15.35
CA SER A 2 8.09 -8.18 -15.33
C SER A 2 8.15 -7.58 -13.93
N TRP A 3 8.16 -6.25 -13.82
CA TRP A 3 8.25 -5.58 -12.51
C TRP A 3 7.02 -5.92 -11.65
N ALA A 4 5.82 -6.00 -12.24
CA ALA A 4 4.61 -6.34 -11.52
C ALA A 4 4.66 -7.76 -10.94
N ARG A 5 5.29 -8.74 -11.63
CA ARG A 5 5.43 -10.10 -11.09
C ARG A 5 6.22 -10.12 -9.78
N ASP A 6 7.37 -9.45 -9.79
CA ASP A 6 8.23 -9.39 -8.60
C ASP A 6 7.54 -8.63 -7.47
N GLU A 7 6.82 -7.55 -7.80
CA GLU A 7 6.09 -6.75 -6.82
C GLU A 7 4.91 -7.52 -6.21
N VAL A 8 4.18 -8.31 -7.00
CA VAL A 8 3.10 -9.20 -6.51
C VAL A 8 3.64 -10.22 -5.53
N LEU A 9 4.70 -10.95 -5.91
CA LEU A 9 5.32 -11.96 -5.05
C LEU A 9 5.87 -11.33 -3.77
N PHE A 10 6.54 -10.18 -3.89
CA PHE A 10 7.04 -9.43 -2.75
C PHE A 10 5.92 -9.03 -1.79
N ARG A 11 4.81 -8.43 -2.27
CA ARG A 11 3.74 -7.97 -1.38
C ARG A 11 2.97 -9.13 -0.75
N ALA A 12 2.73 -10.19 -1.51
CA ALA A 12 2.00 -11.37 -1.03
C ALA A 12 2.77 -12.20 0.02
N GLN A 13 4.05 -11.91 0.27
CA GLN A 13 4.80 -12.58 1.35
C GLN A 13 4.26 -12.25 2.75
N PHE A 14 3.55 -11.13 2.89
CA PHE A 14 3.01 -10.63 4.16
C PHE A 14 1.53 -10.96 4.38
N GLY A 15 0.88 -11.69 3.47
CA GLY A 15 -0.51 -12.07 3.63
C GLY A 15 -1.24 -12.31 2.32
N LEU A 16 -2.55 -12.08 2.35
CA LEU A 16 -3.39 -12.13 1.14
C LEU A 16 -3.25 -10.83 0.35
N LEU A 17 -2.98 -10.92 -0.95
CA LEU A 17 -2.95 -9.76 -1.84
C LEU A 17 -4.20 -9.72 -2.71
N GLY A 18 -4.99 -8.65 -2.63
CA GLY A 18 -6.18 -8.49 -3.45
C GLY A 18 -5.85 -8.36 -4.94
N LEU A 19 -6.66 -8.97 -5.81
CA LEU A 19 -6.45 -8.92 -7.27
C LEU A 19 -6.63 -7.50 -7.84
N ARG A 20 -7.41 -6.63 -7.18
CA ARG A 20 -7.45 -5.19 -7.50
C ARG A 20 -6.11 -4.50 -7.26
N ALA A 21 -5.38 -4.90 -6.22
CA ALA A 21 -4.03 -4.38 -5.99
C ALA A 21 -3.06 -4.84 -7.09
N VAL A 22 -3.19 -6.09 -7.55
CA VAL A 22 -2.43 -6.60 -8.71
C VAL A 22 -2.76 -5.82 -9.99
N GLN A 23 -4.05 -5.56 -10.24
CA GLN A 23 -4.50 -4.76 -11.38
C GLN A 23 -3.96 -3.33 -11.33
N ASN A 24 -3.85 -2.72 -10.15
CA ASN A 24 -3.22 -1.42 -9.98
C ASN A 24 -1.72 -1.46 -10.30
N LEU A 25 -1.00 -2.49 -9.85
CA LEU A 25 0.42 -2.67 -10.21
C LEU A 25 0.58 -2.77 -11.73
N LEU A 26 -0.23 -3.58 -12.40
CA LEU A 26 -0.19 -3.68 -13.86
C LEU A 26 -0.52 -2.33 -14.51
N SER A 27 -1.55 -1.63 -14.05
CA SER A 27 -1.88 -0.29 -14.57
C SER A 27 -0.69 0.67 -14.52
N ARG A 28 0.15 0.58 -13.48
CA ARG A 28 1.39 1.38 -13.36
C ARG A 28 2.49 0.94 -14.31
N GLU A 29 2.63 -0.37 -14.54
CA GLU A 29 3.61 -0.91 -15.50
C GLU A 29 3.27 -0.53 -16.95
N PHE A 30 1.97 -0.49 -17.28
CA PHE A 30 1.49 -0.11 -18.61
C PHE A 30 1.34 1.41 -18.81
N ARG A 31 1.35 2.22 -17.74
CA ARG A 31 1.21 3.67 -17.85
C ARG A 31 2.46 4.27 -18.48
N SER A 32 2.29 4.95 -19.61
CA SER A 32 3.27 5.90 -20.14
C SER A 32 3.05 7.28 -19.49
N ALA A 33 4.02 8.18 -19.57
CA ALA A 33 3.92 9.50 -18.93
C ALA A 33 2.70 10.33 -19.38
N ASP A 34 2.14 10.04 -20.56
CA ASP A 34 1.14 10.89 -21.23
C ASP A 34 -0.19 10.20 -21.59
N GLU A 35 -0.36 8.90 -21.35
CA GLU A 35 -1.60 8.17 -21.70
C GLU A 35 -2.12 7.27 -20.58
N ALA A 36 -3.44 7.31 -20.36
CA ALA A 36 -4.12 6.34 -19.52
C ALA A 36 -3.99 4.95 -20.13
N ALA A 37 -3.70 3.95 -19.29
CA ALA A 37 -3.54 2.58 -19.75
C ALA A 37 -4.90 2.00 -20.22
N ASP A 38 -4.89 1.25 -21.33
CA ASP A 38 -6.07 0.57 -21.88
C ASP A 38 -6.63 -0.44 -20.86
N PRO A 39 -7.88 -0.26 -20.36
CA PRO A 39 -8.49 -1.17 -19.39
C PRO A 39 -8.54 -2.63 -19.84
N GLU A 40 -8.77 -2.88 -21.14
CA GLU A 40 -8.80 -4.25 -21.66
C GLU A 40 -7.40 -4.87 -21.69
N ALA A 41 -6.38 -4.09 -22.03
CA ALA A 41 -5.00 -4.54 -21.99
C ALA A 41 -4.55 -4.87 -20.57
N ILE A 42 -4.94 -4.05 -19.58
CA ILE A 42 -4.67 -4.32 -18.17
C ILE A 42 -5.37 -5.59 -17.70
N GLN A 43 -6.64 -5.80 -18.08
CA GLN A 43 -7.38 -7.01 -17.71
C GLN A 43 -6.73 -8.25 -18.31
N ARG A 44 -6.31 -8.21 -19.59
CA ARG A 44 -5.57 -9.32 -20.22
C ARG A 44 -4.26 -9.61 -19.48
N ALA A 45 -3.49 -8.57 -19.17
CA ALA A 45 -2.23 -8.73 -18.44
C ALA A 45 -2.42 -9.28 -17.03
N LEU A 46 -3.53 -8.95 -16.36
CA LEU A 46 -3.90 -9.49 -15.05
C LEU A 46 -4.13 -11.00 -15.15
N VAL A 47 -4.96 -11.43 -16.10
CA VAL A 47 -5.26 -12.84 -16.34
C VAL A 47 -3.97 -13.62 -16.68
N GLU A 48 -3.13 -13.07 -17.55
CA GLU A 48 -1.86 -13.69 -17.95
C GLU A 48 -0.87 -13.81 -16.77
N LEU A 49 -0.68 -12.73 -16.00
CA LEU A 49 0.24 -12.73 -14.86
C LEU A 49 -0.23 -13.72 -13.78
N VAL A 50 -1.50 -13.65 -13.40
CA VAL A 50 -2.04 -14.52 -12.34
C VAL A 50 -2.06 -15.97 -12.80
N GLY A 51 -2.44 -16.24 -14.06
CA GLY A 51 -2.38 -17.57 -14.65
C GLY A 51 -0.97 -18.16 -14.61
N SER A 52 0.04 -17.39 -15.05
CA SER A 52 1.45 -17.82 -14.98
C SER A 52 1.91 -18.11 -13.54
N LEU A 53 1.53 -17.30 -12.56
CA LEU A 53 1.89 -17.53 -11.16
C LEU A 53 1.27 -18.84 -10.60
N ILE A 54 0.08 -19.20 -11.07
CA ILE A 54 -0.61 -20.45 -10.71
C ILE A 54 0.04 -21.65 -11.40
N ASP A 55 0.32 -21.53 -12.70
CA ASP A 55 0.96 -22.58 -13.50
C ASP A 55 2.37 -22.92 -12.95
N ASP A 56 3.09 -21.90 -12.46
CA ASP A 56 4.38 -22.05 -11.79
C ASP A 56 4.25 -22.61 -10.36
N GLY A 57 3.02 -22.84 -9.87
CA GLY A 57 2.74 -23.34 -8.53
C GLY A 57 3.13 -22.37 -7.42
N LEU A 58 3.24 -21.07 -7.71
CA LEU A 58 3.69 -20.05 -6.75
C LEU A 58 2.53 -19.51 -5.92
N VAL A 59 1.31 -19.52 -6.46
CA VAL A 59 0.17 -18.86 -5.81
C VAL A 59 -1.11 -19.69 -5.92
N VAL A 60 -2.03 -19.44 -5.01
CA VAL A 60 -3.42 -19.90 -5.06
C VAL A 60 -4.32 -18.68 -5.01
N VAL A 61 -5.38 -18.67 -5.82
CA VAL A 61 -6.38 -17.59 -5.84
C VAL A 61 -7.68 -18.09 -5.20
N GLY A 62 -8.35 -17.20 -4.47
CA GLY A 62 -9.51 -17.56 -3.68
C GLY A 62 -10.24 -16.36 -3.10
N ASP A 63 -11.30 -16.66 -2.35
CA ASP A 63 -12.09 -15.67 -1.61
C ASP A 63 -11.50 -15.46 -0.20
N ARG A 64 -11.51 -14.22 0.29
CA ARG A 64 -11.27 -13.92 1.69
C ARG A 64 -12.61 -13.94 2.44
N THR A 65 -12.77 -14.88 3.36
CA THR A 65 -13.97 -14.99 4.20
C THR A 65 -13.64 -14.68 5.65
N GLN A 66 -14.67 -14.55 6.50
CA GLN A 66 -14.47 -14.46 7.95
C GLN A 66 -13.77 -15.70 8.53
N GLY A 67 -13.96 -16.87 7.91
CA GLY A 67 -13.32 -18.13 8.29
C GLY A 67 -11.91 -18.33 7.71
N GLY A 68 -11.38 -17.34 6.99
CA GLY A 68 -10.09 -17.40 6.32
C GLY A 68 -10.19 -17.50 4.81
N PHE A 69 -9.09 -17.91 4.19
CA PHE A 69 -8.94 -17.99 2.74
C PHE A 69 -9.57 -19.27 2.18
N VAL A 70 -10.40 -19.14 1.13
CA VAL A 70 -11.08 -20.25 0.46
C VAL A 70 -10.64 -20.30 -1.01
N PRO A 71 -9.80 -21.27 -1.40
CA PRO A 71 -9.33 -21.41 -2.79
C PRO A 71 -10.47 -21.61 -3.78
N TRP A 72 -10.39 -20.93 -4.93
CA TRP A 72 -11.29 -21.17 -6.05
C TRP A 72 -11.05 -22.57 -6.66
N GLN A 73 -12.11 -23.15 -7.22
CA GLN A 73 -12.10 -24.48 -7.85
C GLN A 73 -12.31 -24.44 -9.36
N PHE A 74 -12.42 -23.23 -9.94
CA PHE A 74 -12.66 -22.98 -11.35
C PHE A 74 -11.50 -22.16 -11.94
N SER A 75 -11.43 -22.07 -13.27
CA SER A 75 -10.36 -21.33 -13.95
C SER A 75 -10.35 -19.87 -13.52
N VAL A 76 -9.16 -19.32 -13.24
CA VAL A 76 -9.01 -17.91 -12.86
C VAL A 76 -9.51 -16.95 -13.95
N VAL A 77 -9.48 -17.38 -15.22
CA VAL A 77 -10.07 -16.63 -16.34
C VAL A 77 -11.55 -16.38 -16.11
N ASP A 78 -12.30 -17.37 -15.62
CA ASP A 78 -13.74 -17.26 -15.35
C ASP A 78 -14.04 -16.48 -14.06
N GLY A 79 -13.03 -16.32 -13.19
CA GLY A 79 -13.15 -15.69 -11.88
C GLY A 79 -12.85 -14.21 -11.81
N LEU A 80 -12.10 -13.67 -12.77
CA LEU A 80 -11.60 -12.30 -12.74
C LEU A 80 -12.56 -11.25 -13.33
N ASP A 81 -13.70 -11.68 -13.88
CA ASP A 81 -14.73 -10.77 -14.41
C ASP A 81 -15.53 -10.12 -13.26
N GLY A 82 -15.00 -9.03 -12.73
CA GLY A 82 -15.68 -8.15 -11.77
C GLY A 82 -15.85 -8.72 -10.35
N ARG A 83 -15.31 -9.91 -10.06
CA ARG A 83 -15.29 -10.49 -8.71
C ARG A 83 -14.08 -10.00 -7.93
N GLU A 84 -14.29 -9.68 -6.66
CA GLU A 84 -13.20 -9.45 -5.72
C GLU A 84 -12.54 -10.78 -5.37
N GLY A 85 -11.23 -10.89 -5.58
CA GLY A 85 -10.45 -12.10 -5.31
C GLY A 85 -9.12 -11.77 -4.66
N TRP A 86 -8.51 -12.77 -4.03
CA TRP A 86 -7.24 -12.63 -3.30
C TRP A 86 -6.27 -13.74 -3.69
N LEU A 87 -5.00 -13.39 -3.65
CA LEU A 87 -3.87 -14.26 -3.92
C LEU A 87 -3.18 -14.61 -2.60
N GLN A 88 -2.88 -15.90 -2.41
CA GLN A 88 -2.05 -16.43 -1.33
C GLN A 88 -0.83 -17.14 -1.91
N LEU A 89 0.35 -16.88 -1.37
CA LEU A 89 1.55 -17.63 -1.77
C LEU A 89 1.48 -19.10 -1.30
N THR A 90 1.92 -20.01 -2.17
CA THR A 90 2.25 -21.39 -1.78
C THR A 90 3.56 -21.42 -0.99
N GLU A 91 4.00 -22.60 -0.54
CA GLU A 91 5.33 -22.75 0.05
C GLU A 91 6.44 -22.39 -0.94
N THR A 92 6.33 -22.87 -2.19
CA THR A 92 7.23 -22.52 -3.29
C THR A 92 7.21 -21.02 -3.56
N GLY A 93 6.02 -20.41 -3.64
CA GLY A 93 5.87 -18.97 -3.82
C GLY A 93 6.55 -18.16 -2.72
N ARG A 94 6.41 -18.58 -1.46
CA ARG A 94 7.11 -17.93 -0.33
C ARG A 94 8.62 -18.04 -0.43
N ALA A 95 9.15 -19.17 -0.89
CA ALA A 95 10.58 -19.34 -1.09
C ALA A 95 11.09 -18.37 -2.16
N VAL A 96 10.41 -18.29 -3.30
CA VAL A 96 10.76 -17.35 -4.38
C VAL A 96 10.65 -15.90 -3.92
N ALA A 97 9.56 -15.54 -3.22
CA ALA A 97 9.33 -14.17 -2.77
C ALA A 97 10.42 -13.64 -1.81
N ARG A 98 11.02 -14.50 -1.00
CA ARG A 98 12.11 -14.13 -0.07
C ARG A 98 13.41 -13.72 -0.78
N GLU A 99 13.61 -14.25 -1.99
CA GLU A 99 14.79 -13.93 -2.81
C GLU A 99 14.61 -12.61 -3.58
N ILE A 100 13.40 -12.03 -3.59
CA ILE A 100 13.13 -10.77 -4.28
C ILE A 100 13.78 -9.63 -3.51
N PRO A 101 14.71 -8.87 -4.12
CA PRO A 101 15.38 -7.79 -3.43
C PRO A 101 14.40 -6.72 -2.95
N VAL A 102 14.55 -6.30 -1.70
CA VAL A 102 14.14 -4.95 -1.29
C VAL A 102 15.10 -4.03 -2.05
N GLY A 103 14.62 -3.31 -3.08
CA GLY A 103 15.46 -2.65 -4.09
C GLY A 103 16.65 -1.88 -3.51
N ALA A 104 17.77 -1.84 -4.26
CA ALA A 104 18.96 -1.10 -3.87
C ALA A 104 18.62 0.38 -3.67
N VAL A 105 18.85 0.84 -2.45
CA VAL A 105 18.68 2.23 -2.06
C VAL A 105 19.69 3.08 -2.83
N GLY A 106 19.24 4.17 -3.44
CA GLY A 106 20.09 5.35 -3.58
C GLY A 106 20.39 5.84 -2.17
N GLU A 107 21.52 5.39 -1.62
CA GLU A 107 21.98 5.59 -0.24
C GLU A 107 20.97 5.18 0.84
N GLY A 108 21.19 4.00 1.42
CA GLY A 108 20.45 3.51 2.59
C GLY A 108 20.25 4.63 3.61
N PRO A 109 19.02 4.89 4.11
CA PRO A 109 18.93 5.46 5.44
C PRO A 109 19.52 4.38 6.34
N ASN A 110 20.75 4.63 6.78
CA ASN A 110 21.47 4.03 7.89
C ASN A 110 20.73 2.82 8.49
N SER A 111 21.26 1.60 8.33
CA SER A 111 20.68 0.32 8.78
C SER A 111 20.44 0.19 10.29
N THR A 112 20.54 1.27 11.05
CA THR A 112 19.81 1.43 12.30
C THR A 112 18.37 1.74 11.93
N VAL A 113 17.42 0.84 12.20
CA VAL A 113 16.01 1.21 12.34
C VAL A 113 16.01 2.54 13.09
N LYS A 114 15.67 3.66 12.42
CA LYS A 114 15.68 4.99 13.04
C LYS A 114 14.97 4.78 14.37
N GLN A 115 15.62 5.07 15.48
CA GLN A 115 15.00 4.92 16.79
C GLN A 115 14.20 6.21 16.96
N TRP A 116 12.90 6.14 16.66
CA TRP A 116 12.03 7.32 16.73
C TRP A 116 11.73 7.56 18.21
N ASP A 117 12.44 8.51 18.83
CA ASP A 117 12.03 9.07 20.12
C ASP A 117 10.77 9.94 19.89
N TRP A 118 9.62 9.27 19.80
CA TRP A 118 8.40 9.83 19.21
C TRP A 118 7.20 9.70 20.15
N PRO A 119 6.40 10.76 20.35
CA PRO A 119 5.09 10.61 20.99
C PRO A 119 4.07 9.86 20.12
N PHE A 120 4.35 9.57 18.83
CA PHE A 120 3.42 8.90 17.91
C PHE A 120 3.95 7.59 17.33
N ALA A 121 4.97 6.94 17.93
CA ALA A 121 5.52 5.67 17.40
C ALA A 121 4.42 4.61 17.25
N GLN A 122 3.45 4.63 18.17
CA GLN A 122 2.25 3.80 18.11
C GLN A 122 1.32 4.17 16.94
N ALA A 123 1.14 5.45 16.62
CA ALA A 123 0.34 5.87 15.46
C ALA A 123 1.04 5.47 14.15
N ALA A 124 2.36 5.68 14.05
CA ALA A 124 3.17 5.27 12.92
C ALA A 124 3.08 3.75 12.68
N ALA A 125 3.20 2.95 13.74
CA ALA A 125 3.03 1.50 13.70
C ALA A 125 1.64 1.12 13.17
N LYS A 126 0.57 1.73 13.70
CA LYS A 126 -0.80 1.47 13.23
C LYS A 126 -1.02 1.85 11.76
N VAL A 127 -0.44 2.96 11.31
CA VAL A 127 -0.50 3.40 9.90
C VAL A 127 0.22 2.41 9.00
N LEU A 128 1.46 2.02 9.34
CA LEU A 128 2.25 1.06 8.57
C LEU A 128 1.56 -0.30 8.48
N VAL A 129 1.04 -0.80 9.61
CA VAL A 129 0.29 -2.06 9.69
C VAL A 129 -1.00 -1.98 8.87
N TYR A 130 -1.76 -0.89 8.96
CA TYR A 130 -2.96 -0.73 8.12
C TYR A 130 -2.62 -0.73 6.63
N GLY A 131 -1.47 -0.16 6.27
CA GLY A 131 -0.93 -0.16 4.91
C GLY A 131 -0.69 -1.55 4.30
N THR A 132 -0.64 -2.62 5.09
CA THR A 132 -0.53 -4.00 4.59
C THR A 132 -1.87 -4.53 4.05
N ILE A 133 -2.98 -3.90 4.44
CA ILE A 133 -4.34 -4.27 4.05
C ILE A 133 -4.78 -3.46 2.83
N ASP A 134 -4.64 -2.14 2.89
CA ASP A 134 -5.05 -1.20 1.83
C ASP A 134 -4.23 0.09 1.89
N TRP A 135 -4.43 1.01 0.95
CA TRP A 135 -3.91 2.37 1.05
C TRP A 135 -4.47 3.07 2.30
N VAL A 136 -3.66 3.95 2.88
CA VAL A 136 -4.03 4.64 4.11
C VAL A 136 -4.53 6.04 3.78
N GLU A 137 -5.81 6.31 3.95
CA GLU A 137 -6.39 7.64 3.74
C GLU A 137 -6.01 8.63 4.85
N LEU A 138 -5.98 9.93 4.51
CA LEU A 138 -5.61 11.00 5.43
C LEU A 138 -6.46 10.98 6.72
N GLY A 139 -7.74 10.65 6.58
CA GLY A 139 -8.65 10.39 7.71
C GLY A 139 -8.10 9.36 8.71
N GLN A 140 -7.61 8.21 8.23
CA GLN A 140 -7.06 7.18 9.12
C GLN A 140 -5.82 7.65 9.84
N ILE A 141 -4.94 8.36 9.13
CA ILE A 141 -3.70 8.88 9.73
C ILE A 141 -4.05 9.87 10.85
N HIS A 142 -4.97 10.81 10.58
CA HIS A 142 -5.51 11.71 11.60
C HIS A 142 -6.00 10.91 12.80
N TRP A 143 -6.86 9.91 12.59
CA TRP A 143 -7.46 9.15 13.68
C TRP A 143 -6.41 8.40 14.50
N ARG A 144 -5.38 7.81 13.87
CA ARG A 144 -4.28 7.15 14.61
C ARG A 144 -3.50 8.13 15.47
N VAL A 145 -3.27 9.35 14.98
CA VAL A 145 -2.64 10.41 15.78
C VAL A 145 -3.55 10.86 16.92
N LYS A 146 -4.86 11.00 16.67
CA LYS A 146 -5.84 11.39 17.70
C LYS A 146 -5.97 10.33 18.81
N GLU A 147 -5.93 9.04 18.47
CA GLU A 147 -5.97 7.94 19.45
C GLU A 147 -4.84 8.02 20.48
N VAL A 148 -3.63 8.36 20.05
CA VAL A 148 -2.46 8.48 20.93
C VAL A 148 -2.34 9.89 21.53
N SER A 149 -3.29 10.78 21.23
CA SER A 149 -3.34 12.17 21.69
C SER A 149 -4.78 12.63 21.94
N PRO A 150 -5.54 11.93 22.81
CA PRO A 150 -6.98 12.14 22.95
C PRO A 150 -7.32 13.58 23.38
N ASP A 151 -6.53 14.15 24.29
CA ASP A 151 -6.77 15.48 24.86
C ASP A 151 -6.04 16.61 24.13
N ALA A 152 -5.29 16.30 23.06
CA ALA A 152 -4.57 17.32 22.32
C ALA A 152 -5.54 18.23 21.55
N PRO A 153 -5.27 19.55 21.54
CA PRO A 153 -5.93 20.52 20.65
C PRO A 153 -5.84 20.11 19.18
N ILE A 154 -6.80 20.53 18.35
CA ILE A 154 -6.90 20.09 16.96
C ILE A 154 -5.70 20.52 16.10
N ASP A 155 -5.26 21.75 16.26
CA ASP A 155 -4.05 22.31 15.65
C ASP A 155 -2.80 21.48 16.00
N THR A 156 -2.72 21.00 17.24
CA THR A 156 -1.66 20.07 17.66
C THR A 156 -1.78 18.71 16.96
N VAL A 157 -2.98 18.14 16.86
CA VAL A 157 -3.21 16.87 16.13
C VAL A 157 -2.88 17.02 14.65
N GLN A 158 -3.28 18.12 14.03
CA GLN A 158 -3.00 18.41 12.61
C GLN A 158 -1.51 18.50 12.34
N GLN A 159 -0.77 19.24 13.17
CA GLN A 159 0.68 19.33 13.03
C GLN A 159 1.34 17.94 13.14
N ARG A 160 0.94 17.15 14.13
CA ARG A 160 1.46 15.79 14.35
C ARG A 160 1.14 14.83 13.21
N THR A 161 -0.03 14.95 12.60
CA THR A 161 -0.41 14.21 11.39
C THR A 161 0.50 14.56 10.21
N LEU A 162 0.75 15.85 9.97
CA LEU A 162 1.66 16.30 8.90
C LEU A 162 3.11 15.87 9.16
N ASP A 163 3.58 15.96 10.41
CA ASP A 163 4.91 15.49 10.80
C ASP A 163 5.05 13.98 10.56
N LEU A 164 4.04 13.20 10.95
CA LEU A 164 4.02 11.75 10.72
C LEU A 164 4.10 11.41 9.23
N ILE A 165 3.31 12.08 8.37
CA ILE A 165 3.36 11.89 6.92
C ILE A 165 4.75 12.26 6.39
N SER A 166 5.27 13.42 6.80
CA SER A 166 6.60 13.89 6.40
C SER A 166 7.68 12.86 6.71
N GLU A 167 7.69 12.30 7.92
CA GLU A 167 8.71 11.36 8.33
C GLU A 167 8.58 9.99 7.65
N LEU A 168 7.36 9.47 7.46
CA LEU A 168 7.14 8.20 6.76
C LEU A 168 7.57 8.30 5.28
N VAL A 169 7.26 9.41 4.64
CA VAL A 169 7.55 9.62 3.22
C VAL A 169 9.03 9.96 3.00
N SER A 170 9.59 10.88 3.79
CA SER A 170 11.02 11.23 3.71
C SER A 170 11.92 10.06 4.13
N GLY A 171 11.42 9.18 5.02
CA GLY A 171 12.09 7.93 5.40
C GLY A 171 11.99 6.83 4.35
N GLY A 172 11.32 7.07 3.21
CA GLY A 172 11.15 6.10 2.13
C GLY A 172 10.25 4.92 2.49
N LEU A 173 9.43 5.02 3.55
CA LEU A 173 8.55 3.94 4.01
C LEU A 173 7.20 3.97 3.29
N MET A 174 6.74 5.16 2.90
CA MET A 174 5.49 5.34 2.17
C MET A 174 5.65 6.37 1.06
N VAL A 175 4.74 6.35 0.10
CA VAL A 175 4.60 7.39 -0.92
C VAL A 175 3.21 8.00 -0.83
N VAL A 176 3.13 9.32 -1.06
CA VAL A 176 1.85 10.05 -1.11
C VAL A 176 1.27 9.97 -2.50
N GLY A 177 -0.04 9.82 -2.60
CA GLY A 177 -0.73 9.83 -3.87
C GLY A 177 -2.22 10.03 -3.73
N SER A 178 -2.94 9.72 -4.79
CA SER A 178 -4.41 9.77 -4.85
C SER A 178 -4.93 8.62 -5.72
N ILE A 179 -6.21 8.29 -5.59
CA ILE A 179 -6.89 7.47 -6.59
C ILE A 179 -7.23 8.37 -7.77
N ASP A 180 -6.79 7.96 -8.95
CA ASP A 180 -7.17 8.58 -10.21
C ASP A 180 -8.38 7.83 -10.78
N THR A 181 -9.45 8.54 -11.13
CA THR A 181 -10.65 7.92 -11.70
C THR A 181 -10.42 7.36 -13.11
N GLY A 182 -9.36 7.80 -13.80
CA GLY A 182 -8.85 7.22 -15.05
C GLY A 182 -7.83 6.10 -14.83
N ALA A 183 -7.48 5.79 -13.58
CA ALA A 183 -6.64 4.65 -13.22
C ALA A 183 -7.46 3.59 -12.48
N HIS A 184 -7.03 2.34 -12.55
CA HIS A 184 -7.61 1.29 -11.69
C HIS A 184 -7.03 1.31 -10.26
N GLY A 185 -6.52 2.45 -9.77
CA GLY A 185 -6.01 2.56 -8.40
C GLY A 185 -5.14 3.77 -8.07
N PHE A 186 -4.23 3.56 -7.12
CA PHE A 186 -3.35 4.57 -6.55
C PHE A 186 -2.28 5.05 -7.52
N VAL A 187 -2.17 6.38 -7.61
CA VAL A 187 -1.16 7.09 -8.39
C VAL A 187 -0.30 7.91 -7.42
N PRO A 188 1.00 7.58 -7.29
CA PRO A 188 1.93 8.43 -6.55
C PRO A 188 1.96 9.84 -7.14
N TRP A 189 2.00 10.85 -6.28
CA TRP A 189 2.19 12.22 -6.75
C TRP A 189 3.62 12.42 -7.22
N ASP A 190 3.79 12.95 -8.43
CA ASP A 190 5.07 13.39 -8.96
C ASP A 190 5.40 14.81 -8.45
N CYS A 191 5.76 14.91 -7.17
CA CYS A 191 6.22 16.13 -6.55
C CYS A 191 7.12 15.85 -5.34
N SER A 192 7.79 16.88 -4.84
CA SER A 192 8.57 16.78 -3.60
C SER A 192 7.68 16.58 -2.38
N VAL A 193 8.25 16.00 -1.30
CA VAL A 193 7.55 15.84 -0.01
C VAL A 193 7.03 17.18 0.53
N ALA A 194 7.82 18.24 0.39
CA ALA A 194 7.43 19.57 0.83
C ALA A 194 6.21 20.11 0.06
N GLU A 195 6.17 19.90 -1.25
CA GLU A 195 5.02 20.28 -2.08
C GLU A 195 3.78 19.45 -1.74
N ALA A 196 3.94 18.13 -1.56
CA ALA A 196 2.86 17.25 -1.14
C ALA A 196 2.26 17.70 0.20
N LEU A 197 3.09 17.95 1.21
CA LEU A 197 2.65 18.45 2.52
C LEU A 197 1.97 19.81 2.43
N SER A 198 2.46 20.71 1.57
CA SER A 198 1.81 22.00 1.34
C SER A 198 0.40 21.84 0.77
N ARG A 199 0.20 20.92 -0.18
CA ARG A 199 -1.13 20.61 -0.75
C ARG A 199 -2.05 20.04 0.33
N ILE A 200 -1.57 19.06 1.09
CA ILE A 200 -2.33 18.43 2.18
C ILE A 200 -2.76 19.49 3.19
N ARG A 201 -1.84 20.35 3.65
CA ARG A 201 -2.13 21.43 4.60
C ARG A 201 -3.25 22.35 4.13
N SER A 202 -3.26 22.73 2.85
CA SER A 202 -4.27 23.65 2.30
C SER A 202 -5.72 23.12 2.31
N VAL A 203 -5.89 21.81 2.49
CA VAL A 203 -7.21 21.17 2.55
C VAL A 203 -7.47 20.70 3.98
N TYR A 204 -6.52 19.98 4.58
CA TYR A 204 -6.65 19.40 5.91
C TYR A 204 -6.65 20.42 7.04
N VAL A 205 -5.81 21.45 6.98
CA VAL A 205 -5.68 22.46 8.02
C VAL A 205 -6.60 23.63 7.71
N ASP A 206 -6.44 24.21 6.51
CA ASP A 206 -7.13 25.45 6.15
C ASP A 206 -8.64 25.25 5.92
N ARG A 207 -9.09 24.00 5.71
CA ARG A 207 -10.50 23.63 5.47
C ARG A 207 -10.94 22.45 6.32
N TYR A 208 -10.45 22.36 7.54
CA TYR A 208 -10.68 21.21 8.43
C TYR A 208 -12.17 20.87 8.64
N ASP A 209 -13.06 21.87 8.66
CA ASP A 209 -14.50 21.65 8.83
C ASP A 209 -15.14 20.91 7.64
N ASP A 210 -14.50 20.92 6.46
CA ASP A 210 -14.90 20.12 5.30
C ASP A 210 -14.32 18.71 5.39
N THR A 211 -14.84 17.93 6.34
CA THR A 211 -14.36 16.57 6.64
C THR A 211 -14.40 15.65 5.42
N ALA A 212 -15.49 15.70 4.64
CA ALA A 212 -15.61 14.91 3.42
C ALA A 212 -14.54 15.28 2.37
N GLY A 213 -14.13 16.54 2.32
CA GLY A 213 -13.11 17.03 1.40
C GLY A 213 -11.70 16.58 1.75
N TRP A 214 -11.30 16.58 3.03
CA TRP A 214 -9.92 16.28 3.41
C TRP A 214 -9.65 14.80 3.74
N GLU A 215 -10.62 14.03 4.23
CA GLU A 215 -10.38 12.64 4.67
C GLU A 215 -9.79 11.76 3.56
N TRP A 216 -10.23 11.98 2.33
CA TRP A 216 -9.83 11.22 1.13
C TRP A 216 -8.91 12.00 0.19
N PHE A 217 -8.46 13.20 0.60
CA PHE A 217 -7.69 14.09 -0.27
C PHE A 217 -6.38 13.46 -0.76
N CYS A 218 -5.72 12.70 0.11
CA CYS A 218 -4.56 11.91 -0.24
C CYS A 218 -4.58 10.54 0.42
N LEU A 219 -3.79 9.64 -0.15
CA LEU A 219 -3.56 8.28 0.32
C LEU A 219 -2.06 8.07 0.51
N LEU A 220 -1.69 7.17 1.41
CA LEU A 220 -0.34 6.63 1.51
C LEU A 220 -0.30 5.17 1.06
N GLU A 221 0.67 4.85 0.20
CA GLU A 221 1.00 3.48 -0.19
C GLU A 221 2.34 3.08 0.43
N LEU A 222 2.44 1.86 0.96
CA LEU A 222 3.72 1.31 1.43
C LEU A 222 4.71 1.15 0.29
N THR A 223 5.96 1.55 0.53
CA THR A 223 7.10 1.09 -0.27
C THR A 223 7.51 -0.31 0.15
N ARG A 224 8.42 -0.97 -0.60
CA ARG A 224 9.00 -2.25 -0.17
C ARG A 224 9.60 -2.19 1.24
N GLN A 225 10.33 -1.10 1.54
CA GLN A 225 10.92 -0.90 2.85
C GLN A 225 9.84 -0.74 3.93
N GLY A 226 8.78 0.03 3.64
CA GLY A 226 7.62 0.15 4.51
C GLY A 226 6.94 -1.19 4.78
N THR A 227 6.75 -2.02 3.74
CA THR A 227 6.12 -3.35 3.89
C THR A 227 6.93 -4.27 4.78
N VAL A 228 8.26 -4.32 4.63
CA VAL A 228 9.12 -5.12 5.52
C VAL A 228 8.99 -4.67 6.97
N LEU A 229 9.03 -3.36 7.21
CA LEU A 229 8.89 -2.81 8.56
C LEU A 229 7.51 -3.09 9.16
N ALA A 230 6.44 -2.90 8.39
CA ALA A 230 5.08 -3.20 8.81
C ALA A 230 4.91 -4.68 9.21
N GLY A 231 5.41 -5.61 8.38
CA GLY A 231 5.39 -7.04 8.70
C GLY A 231 6.17 -7.39 9.97
N ALA A 232 7.32 -6.73 10.20
CA ALA A 232 8.08 -6.90 11.44
C ALA A 232 7.32 -6.40 12.68
N ILE A 233 6.55 -5.31 12.55
CA ILE A 233 5.71 -4.76 13.62
C ILE A 233 4.53 -5.69 13.94
N GLU A 234 3.81 -6.19 12.92
CA GLU A 234 2.72 -7.15 13.12
C GLU A 234 3.19 -8.42 13.85
N ALA A 235 4.32 -8.98 13.42
CA ALA A 235 4.88 -10.20 14.01
C ALA A 235 5.28 -10.03 15.49
N GLN A 236 5.63 -8.82 15.91
CA GLN A 236 5.92 -8.50 17.32
C GLN A 236 4.65 -8.34 18.14
N THR A 237 3.56 -7.87 17.54
CA THR A 237 2.28 -7.59 18.22
C THR A 237 1.38 -8.82 18.32
N ALA A 238 1.60 -9.84 17.48
CA ALA A 238 0.87 -11.11 17.49
C ALA A 238 1.41 -12.15 18.50
N ARG A 239 2.44 -11.81 19.29
CA ARG A 239 3.01 -12.64 20.36
C ARG A 239 2.49 -12.20 21.73
#